data_AF-X1ETU3-F1
#
_entry.id   AF-X1ETU3-F1
#
_cell.length_a   1.000
_cell.length_b   1.000
_cell.length_c   1.000
_cell.angle_alpha   90.00
_cell.angle_beta   90.00
_cell.angle_gamma   90.00
#
_symmetry.space_group_name_H-M   'P 1'
#
loop_
_entity.id
_entity.type
_entity.pdbx_description
1 polymer ?
#
loop_
_entity_poly.entity_id
_entity_poly.type
_entity_poly.pdbx_seq_one_letter_code
_entity_poly.pdbx_strand_id
1 'polypeptide(L)'
;YRRLLQNWGMAHGIMRDEFDKTIVNFKKLYKVKEKKTFSNEQMKAIALSYKDLLGEYGVKLEEDPFEQLIQAIIFVFQSWYNKRAQIYRKKLQIAEEWGTAVIVQEMVFGNIDSESGTGVIFTKVPFEKSSEIVLYGDFSRRSQGEDIVSGLVHTLPVSEFQHRKSPHSKGNSLEEQFPEIYQELLRLAKELVYKRGYEHQEIEFTFKSKSKKDLYILQTRNYNLQDKETIPVFTDPAIHTCLIGTGIGIGRGAMNGIVAFDMIDLEMLAKKYPYKNKILIRPDTVPDDIAM
;
A
#
# COMPACT_ATOMS: atom_id res chain seq x y z
N TYR A 1 -2.26 19.29 -0.88
CA TYR A 1 -2.94 19.81 -2.09
C TYR A 1 -2.62 19.02 -3.37
N ARG A 2 -1.35 18.89 -3.83
CA ARG A 2 -1.01 18.09 -5.03
C ARG A 2 -1.69 16.70 -5.09
N ARG A 3 -1.68 15.96 -3.98
CA ARG A 3 -2.35 14.64 -3.88
C ARG A 3 -3.87 14.71 -4.08
N LEU A 4 -4.52 15.76 -3.58
CA LEU A 4 -5.95 15.98 -3.81
C LEU A 4 -6.23 16.15 -5.31
N LEU A 5 -5.44 16.97 -6.01
CA LEU A 5 -5.57 17.18 -7.45
C LEU A 5 -5.38 15.88 -8.24
N GLN A 6 -4.37 15.08 -7.88
CA GLN A 6 -4.13 13.78 -8.48
C GLN A 6 -5.32 12.83 -8.30
N ASN A 7 -5.80 12.68 -7.06
CA ASN A 7 -6.93 11.79 -6.76
C ASN A 7 -8.22 12.29 -7.44
N TRP A 8 -8.44 13.60 -7.48
CA TRP A 8 -9.58 14.21 -8.15
C TRP A 8 -9.57 13.93 -9.66
N GLY A 9 -8.42 14.12 -10.32
CA GLY A 9 -8.28 13.81 -11.74
C GLY A 9 -8.44 12.33 -12.04
N MET A 10 -7.86 11.46 -11.20
CA MET A 10 -8.03 10.01 -11.33
C MET A 10 -9.48 9.56 -11.15
N ALA A 11 -10.23 10.18 -10.23
CA ALA A 11 -11.67 9.92 -10.08
C ALA A 11 -12.47 10.31 -11.33
N HIS A 12 -11.99 11.29 -12.11
CA HIS A 12 -12.56 11.69 -13.40
C HIS A 12 -11.98 10.91 -14.59
N GLY A 13 -11.19 9.85 -14.35
CA GLY A 13 -10.67 8.96 -15.38
C GLY A 13 -9.32 9.37 -15.99
N ILE A 14 -8.64 10.38 -15.45
CA ILE A 14 -7.27 10.70 -15.86
C ILE A 14 -6.32 9.61 -15.34
N MET A 15 -5.51 9.03 -16.23
CA MET A 15 -4.59 7.96 -15.87
C MET A 15 -3.48 8.44 -14.93
N ARG A 16 -3.07 7.58 -13.98
CA ARG A 16 -1.98 7.89 -13.02
C ARG A 16 -0.68 8.30 -13.72
N ASP A 17 -0.39 7.65 -14.84
CA ASP A 17 0.80 7.88 -15.66
C ASP A 17 0.97 9.35 -16.09
N GLU A 18 -0.11 10.10 -16.28
CA GLU A 18 -0.05 11.52 -16.64
C GLU A 18 0.51 12.37 -15.49
N PHE A 19 0.09 12.07 -14.26
CA PHE A 19 0.62 12.69 -13.05
C PHE A 19 2.06 12.25 -12.76
N ASP A 20 2.39 11.00 -13.05
CA ASP A 20 3.72 10.44 -12.85
C ASP A 20 4.73 11.00 -13.87
N LYS A 21 4.35 11.19 -15.13
CA LYS A 21 5.15 11.92 -16.13
C LYS A 21 5.48 13.32 -15.62
N THR A 22 4.48 14.04 -15.11
CA THR A 22 4.66 15.40 -14.59
C THR A 22 5.64 15.43 -13.41
N ILE A 23 5.48 14.57 -12.39
CA ILE A 23 6.39 14.57 -11.23
C ILE A 23 7.81 14.13 -11.63
N VAL A 24 7.96 13.20 -12.58
CA VAL A 24 9.26 12.76 -13.10
C VAL A 24 9.98 13.91 -13.82
N ASN A 25 9.26 14.71 -14.59
CA ASN A 25 9.83 15.89 -15.24
C ASN A 25 10.34 16.92 -14.21
N PHE A 26 9.57 17.19 -13.15
CA PHE A 26 10.01 18.06 -12.07
C PHE A 26 11.21 17.51 -11.29
N LYS A 27 11.27 16.18 -11.06
CA LYS A 27 12.45 15.54 -10.46
C LYS A 27 13.71 15.78 -11.31
N LYS A 28 13.61 15.65 -12.63
CA LYS A 28 14.71 15.94 -13.56
C LYS A 28 15.09 17.42 -13.54
N LEU A 29 14.11 18.31 -13.63
CA LEU A 29 14.30 19.77 -13.65
C LEU A 29 15.04 20.26 -12.40
N TYR A 30 14.60 19.82 -11.22
CA TYR A 30 15.18 20.23 -9.95
C TYR A 30 16.31 19.33 -9.45
N LYS A 31 16.71 18.31 -10.23
CA LYS A 31 17.74 17.31 -9.86
C LYS A 31 17.47 16.63 -8.52
N VAL A 32 16.19 16.37 -8.24
CA VAL A 32 15.69 15.77 -7.01
C VAL A 32 15.41 14.28 -7.25
N LYS A 33 15.96 13.40 -6.39
CA LYS A 33 15.72 11.95 -6.47
C LYS A 33 14.38 11.55 -5.86
N GLU A 34 14.06 12.09 -4.68
CA GLU A 34 12.91 11.67 -3.87
C GLU A 34 11.84 12.76 -3.76
N LYS A 35 10.56 12.36 -3.71
CA LYS A 35 9.45 13.33 -3.61
C LYS A 35 9.52 14.17 -2.32
N LYS A 36 10.06 13.60 -1.23
CA LYS A 36 10.17 14.26 0.09
C LYS A 36 11.21 15.37 0.17
N THR A 37 12.09 15.47 -0.84
CA THR A 37 13.18 16.45 -0.89
C THR A 37 12.86 17.70 -1.72
N PHE A 38 11.66 17.78 -2.32
CA PHE A 38 11.21 19.03 -2.93
C PHE A 38 10.99 20.11 -1.87
N SER A 39 11.36 21.35 -2.19
CA SER A 39 11.03 22.52 -1.37
C SER A 39 9.53 22.83 -1.43
N ASN A 40 9.05 23.70 -0.54
CA ASN A 40 7.65 24.13 -0.53
C ASN A 40 7.27 24.85 -1.83
N GLU A 41 8.16 25.69 -2.37
CA GLU A 41 7.97 26.42 -3.63
C GLU A 41 7.91 25.46 -4.82
N GLN A 42 8.80 24.46 -4.84
CA GLN A 42 8.80 23.42 -5.86
C GLN A 42 7.51 22.59 -5.78
N MET A 43 7.06 22.21 -4.58
CA MET A 43 5.82 21.48 -4.39
C MET A 43 4.59 22.30 -4.82
N LYS A 44 4.61 23.63 -4.60
CA LYS A 44 3.58 24.54 -5.10
C LYS A 44 3.56 24.57 -6.63
N ALA A 45 4.72 24.69 -7.28
CA ALA A 45 4.82 24.66 -8.75
C ALA A 45 4.28 23.34 -9.34
N ILE A 46 4.60 22.21 -8.71
CA ILE A 46 4.07 20.90 -9.09
C ILE A 46 2.54 20.85 -8.94
N ALA A 47 2.01 21.36 -7.83
CA ALA A 47 0.56 21.38 -7.61
C ALA A 47 -0.17 22.24 -8.65
N LEU A 48 0.40 23.38 -9.06
CA LEU A 48 -0.16 24.21 -10.13
C LEU A 48 -0.13 23.47 -11.47
N SER A 49 0.97 22.81 -11.81
CA SER A 49 1.05 22.00 -13.02
C SER A 49 0.06 20.83 -13.02
N TYR A 50 -0.25 20.24 -11.86
CA TYR A 50 -1.32 19.24 -11.75
C TYR A 50 -2.70 19.87 -11.98
N LYS A 51 -2.94 21.10 -11.51
CA LYS A 51 -4.18 21.83 -11.77
C LYS A 51 -4.34 22.15 -13.26
N ASP A 52 -3.26 22.54 -13.93
CA ASP A 52 -3.26 22.79 -15.38
C ASP A 52 -3.56 21.50 -16.16
N LEU A 53 -2.94 20.38 -15.76
CA LEU A 53 -3.22 19.05 -16.32
C LEU A 53 -4.70 18.67 -16.18
N LEU A 54 -5.36 18.96 -15.05
CA LEU A 54 -6.80 18.75 -14.93
C LEU A 54 -7.57 19.53 -16.02
N GLY A 55 -7.20 20.80 -16.22
CA GLY A 55 -7.81 21.67 -17.24
C GLY A 55 -7.63 21.17 -18.67
N GLU A 56 -6.47 20.60 -19.01
CA GLU A 56 -6.20 19.98 -20.32
C GLU A 56 -7.16 18.81 -20.62
N TYR A 57 -7.56 18.07 -19.58
CA TYR A 57 -8.52 16.97 -19.67
C TYR A 57 -9.98 17.42 -19.46
N GLY A 58 -10.24 18.74 -19.39
CA GLY A 58 -11.58 19.28 -19.16
C GLY A 58 -12.12 19.06 -17.74
N VAL A 59 -11.27 18.65 -16.80
CA VAL A 59 -11.62 18.42 -15.40
C VAL A 59 -11.38 19.70 -14.61
N LYS A 60 -12.37 20.12 -13.82
CA LYS A 60 -12.23 21.21 -12.86
C LYS A 60 -12.28 20.67 -11.45
N LEU A 61 -11.45 21.22 -10.58
CA LEU A 61 -11.58 20.98 -9.14
C LEU A 61 -12.79 21.79 -8.65
N GLU A 62 -13.79 21.11 -8.10
CA GLU A 62 -14.88 21.78 -7.37
C GLU A 62 -14.25 22.59 -6.23
N GLU A 63 -14.62 23.86 -6.02
CA GLU A 63 -13.99 24.68 -4.98
C GLU A 63 -14.72 24.59 -3.64
N ASP A 64 -16.02 24.27 -3.66
CA ASP A 64 -16.78 24.07 -2.43
C ASP A 64 -16.47 22.70 -1.79
N PRO A 65 -15.96 22.65 -0.54
CA PRO A 65 -15.63 21.38 0.11
C PRO A 65 -16.84 20.46 0.35
N PHE A 66 -18.03 21.03 0.51
CA PHE A 66 -19.24 20.22 0.72
C PHE A 66 -19.65 19.54 -0.59
N GLU A 67 -19.68 20.28 -1.71
CA GLU A 67 -19.90 19.68 -3.03
C GLU A 67 -18.80 18.68 -3.41
N GLN A 68 -17.53 18.93 -3.08
CA GLN A 68 -16.45 17.95 -3.24
C GLN A 68 -16.75 16.63 -2.50
N LEU A 69 -17.24 16.73 -1.26
CA LEU A 69 -17.59 15.56 -0.44
C LEU A 69 -18.75 14.77 -1.07
N ILE A 70 -19.81 15.46 -1.52
CA ILE A 70 -20.94 14.82 -2.19
C ILE A 70 -20.49 14.11 -3.48
N GLN A 71 -19.66 14.76 -4.29
CA GLN A 71 -19.09 14.14 -5.50
C GLN A 71 -18.22 12.92 -5.17
N ALA A 72 -17.39 12.99 -4.14
CA ALA A 72 -16.57 11.85 -3.70
C ALA A 72 -17.44 10.65 -3.27
N ILE A 73 -18.54 10.89 -2.54
CA ILE A 73 -19.50 9.85 -2.16
C ILE A 73 -20.12 9.19 -3.41
N ILE A 74 -20.53 10.00 -4.39
CA ILE A 74 -21.09 9.51 -5.66
C ILE A 74 -20.07 8.67 -6.42
N PHE A 75 -18.81 9.11 -6.51
CA PHE A 75 -17.75 8.34 -7.18
C PHE A 75 -17.50 6.99 -6.51
N VAL A 76 -17.56 6.90 -5.18
CA VAL A 76 -17.44 5.62 -4.48
C VAL A 76 -18.60 4.69 -4.83
N PHE A 77 -19.85 5.19 -4.83
CA PHE A 77 -20.99 4.37 -5.24
C PHE A 77 -20.91 3.92 -6.70
N GLN A 78 -20.48 4.79 -7.61
CA GLN A 78 -20.27 4.42 -9.01
C GLN A 78 -19.15 3.39 -9.17
N SER A 79 -18.10 3.47 -8.34
CA SER A 79 -16.98 2.52 -8.40
C SER A 79 -17.39 1.08 -8.11
N TRP A 80 -18.48 0.86 -7.36
CA TRP A 80 -19.06 -0.47 -7.14
C TRP A 80 -19.49 -1.13 -8.46
N TYR A 81 -19.93 -0.36 -9.44
CA TYR A 81 -20.43 -0.88 -10.71
C TYR A 81 -19.36 -0.87 -11.82
N ASN A 82 -18.11 -0.52 -11.51
CA ASN A 82 -17.07 -0.59 -12.52
C ASN A 82 -16.80 -2.05 -12.92
N LYS A 83 -16.36 -2.24 -14.18
CA LYS A 83 -16.14 -3.58 -14.76
C LYS A 83 -15.23 -4.46 -13.89
N ARG A 84 -14.24 -3.84 -13.25
CA ARG A 84 -13.25 -4.53 -12.41
C ARG A 84 -13.84 -5.05 -11.09
N ALA A 85 -14.63 -4.23 -10.41
CA ALA A 85 -15.35 -4.59 -9.21
C ALA A 85 -16.35 -5.72 -9.51
N GLN A 86 -17.04 -5.67 -10.66
CA GLN A 86 -17.92 -6.74 -11.12
C GLN A 86 -17.17 -8.08 -11.29
N ILE A 87 -16.00 -8.06 -11.95
CA ILE A 87 -15.16 -9.26 -12.11
C ILE A 87 -14.71 -9.80 -10.76
N TYR A 88 -14.23 -8.92 -9.88
CA TYR A 88 -13.76 -9.30 -8.55
C TYR A 88 -14.87 -9.92 -7.71
N ARG A 89 -16.07 -9.33 -7.71
CA ARG A 89 -17.26 -9.89 -7.07
C ARG A 89 -17.62 -11.26 -7.61
N LYS A 90 -17.60 -11.43 -8.94
CA LYS A 90 -17.87 -12.74 -9.57
C LYS A 90 -16.86 -13.79 -9.13
N LYS A 91 -15.56 -13.44 -9.06
CA LYS A 91 -14.49 -14.34 -8.62
C LYS A 91 -14.64 -14.72 -7.14
N LEU A 92 -15.04 -13.78 -6.29
CA LEU A 92 -15.22 -14.01 -4.85
C LEU A 92 -16.64 -14.39 -4.43
N GLN A 93 -17.57 -14.55 -5.38
CA GLN A 93 -18.98 -14.86 -5.13
C GLN A 93 -19.67 -13.84 -4.19
N ILE A 94 -19.32 -12.56 -4.34
CA ILE A 94 -19.96 -11.46 -3.60
C ILE A 94 -21.18 -10.99 -4.39
N ALA A 95 -22.33 -10.90 -3.71
CA ALA A 95 -23.59 -10.49 -4.31
C ALA A 95 -23.55 -9.01 -4.74
N GLU A 96 -24.21 -8.67 -5.85
CA GLU A 96 -24.15 -7.32 -6.41
C GLU A 96 -24.97 -6.33 -5.58
N GLU A 97 -26.07 -6.80 -5.01
CA GLU A 97 -27.04 -6.06 -4.21
C GLU A 97 -26.51 -5.56 -2.85
N TRP A 98 -25.35 -6.04 -2.40
CA TRP A 98 -24.76 -5.59 -1.13
C TRP A 98 -24.32 -4.12 -1.18
N GLY A 99 -23.91 -3.63 -2.36
CA GLY A 99 -23.38 -2.27 -2.51
C GLY A 99 -22.05 -2.06 -1.78
N THR A 100 -21.69 -0.79 -1.61
CA THR A 100 -20.53 -0.37 -0.82
C THR A 100 -20.93 0.77 0.11
N ALA A 101 -20.38 0.78 1.32
CA ALA A 101 -20.49 1.92 2.23
C ALA A 101 -19.46 3.00 1.87
N VAL A 102 -19.72 4.23 2.31
CA VAL A 102 -18.74 5.33 2.28
C VAL A 102 -18.44 5.74 3.72
N ILE A 103 -17.17 5.75 4.10
CA ILE A 103 -16.70 6.19 5.41
C ILE A 103 -16.10 7.57 5.25
N VAL A 104 -16.67 8.56 5.94
CA VAL A 104 -16.15 9.92 6.02
C VAL A 104 -15.45 10.08 7.36
N GLN A 105 -14.16 10.40 7.33
CA GLN A 105 -13.31 10.45 8.51
C GLN A 105 -12.50 11.75 8.55
N GLU A 106 -12.27 12.28 9.75
CA GLU A 106 -11.34 13.38 9.96
C GLU A 106 -9.91 12.97 9.55
N MET A 107 -9.23 13.85 8.82
CA MET A 107 -7.88 13.58 8.33
C MET A 107 -6.84 13.69 9.45
N VAL A 108 -5.93 12.70 9.51
CA VAL A 108 -4.72 12.72 10.33
C VAL A 108 -3.50 12.63 9.39
N PHE A 109 -2.48 13.45 9.63
CA PHE A 109 -1.33 13.57 8.73
C PHE A 109 -0.07 12.96 9.33
N GLY A 110 0.41 11.86 8.75
CA GLY A 110 1.71 11.24 9.05
C GLY A 110 2.89 11.85 8.26
N ASN A 111 2.62 12.92 7.49
CA ASN A 111 3.56 13.56 6.57
C ASN A 111 3.90 15.01 6.94
N ILE A 112 3.76 15.36 8.21
CA ILE A 112 4.03 16.70 8.76
C ILE A 112 5.56 16.92 8.78
N ASP A 113 6.27 16.07 9.50
CA ASP A 113 7.71 16.17 9.73
C ASP A 113 8.34 14.80 10.04
N SER A 114 9.59 14.81 10.54
CA SER A 114 10.35 13.60 10.88
C SER A 114 9.86 12.85 12.12
N GLU A 115 9.00 13.45 12.93
CA GLU A 115 8.40 12.85 14.14
C GLU A 115 6.96 12.37 13.89
N SER A 116 6.44 12.58 12.68
CA SER A 116 5.18 12.03 12.20
C SER A 116 5.40 10.82 11.27
N GLY A 117 4.42 9.94 11.21
CA GLY A 117 4.49 8.77 10.34
C GLY A 117 3.17 8.01 10.25
N THR A 118 3.18 6.96 9.44
CA THR A 118 2.06 6.04 9.24
C THR A 118 2.60 4.64 9.06
N GLY A 119 1.75 3.64 9.26
CA GLY A 119 2.15 2.25 9.12
C GLY A 119 0.98 1.29 9.13
N VAL A 120 1.32 0.04 8.85
CA VAL A 120 0.44 -1.12 8.99
C VAL A 120 1.15 -2.12 9.89
N ILE A 121 0.43 -2.64 10.88
CA ILE A 121 0.91 -3.71 11.76
C ILE A 121 -0.01 -4.91 11.71
N PHE A 122 0.58 -6.06 11.92
CA PHE A 122 -0.06 -7.34 12.15
C PHE A 122 0.23 -7.76 13.58
N THR A 123 -0.76 -8.32 14.25
CA THR A 123 -0.60 -8.78 15.65
C THR A 123 0.03 -10.18 15.75
N LYS A 124 0.34 -10.82 14.62
CA LYS A 124 1.05 -12.10 14.53
C LYS A 124 2.02 -12.08 13.36
N VAL A 125 3.17 -12.72 13.57
CA VAL A 125 4.17 -12.94 12.53
C VAL A 125 3.75 -14.16 11.67
N PRO A 126 3.68 -14.03 10.32
CA PRO A 126 3.15 -15.09 9.45
C PRO A 126 3.86 -16.45 9.50
N PHE A 127 5.11 -16.49 9.95
CA PHE A 127 5.94 -17.70 9.97
C PHE A 127 6.25 -18.20 11.39
N GLU A 128 5.76 -17.54 12.44
CA GLU A 128 5.91 -18.04 13.80
C GLU A 128 4.71 -18.87 14.23
N LYS A 129 5.00 -19.98 14.90
CA LYS A 129 3.99 -20.88 15.48
C LYS A 129 3.44 -20.37 16.82
N SER A 130 4.10 -19.38 17.42
CA SER A 130 3.66 -18.79 18.69
C SER A 130 2.30 -18.12 18.53
N SER A 131 1.46 -18.25 19.56
CA SER A 131 0.21 -17.50 19.71
C SER A 131 0.41 -16.15 20.42
N GLU A 132 1.64 -15.81 20.80
CA GLU A 132 1.95 -14.54 21.44
C GLU A 132 1.79 -13.37 20.45
N ILE A 133 1.26 -12.25 20.97
CA ILE A 133 1.16 -11.00 20.23
C ILE A 133 2.56 -10.38 20.09
N VAL A 134 3.07 -10.43 18.86
CA VAL A 134 4.29 -9.75 18.43
C VAL A 134 3.92 -8.85 17.27
N LEU A 135 4.20 -7.55 17.40
CA LEU A 135 3.92 -6.62 16.31
C LEU A 135 4.92 -6.82 15.18
N TYR A 136 4.38 -6.98 13.98
CA TYR A 136 5.12 -7.12 12.74
C TYR A 136 4.51 -6.21 11.69
N GLY A 137 5.32 -5.60 10.82
CA GLY A 137 4.78 -4.82 9.72
C GLY A 137 5.72 -3.72 9.28
N ASP A 138 5.14 -2.70 8.67
CA ASP A 138 5.87 -1.66 7.97
C ASP A 138 5.38 -0.29 8.41
N PHE A 139 6.31 0.62 8.69
CA PHE A 139 5.99 2.02 8.91
C PHE A 139 6.91 2.93 8.09
N SER A 140 6.47 4.15 7.85
CA SER A 140 7.29 5.18 7.18
C SER A 140 7.08 6.54 7.82
N ARG A 141 8.17 7.28 7.98
CA ARG A 141 8.18 8.64 8.53
C ARG A 141 7.89 9.65 7.43
N ARG A 142 7.24 10.75 7.78
CA ARG A 142 6.90 11.84 6.87
C ARG A 142 6.15 11.33 5.62
N SER A 143 5.20 10.43 5.83
CA SER A 143 4.55 9.63 4.78
C SER A 143 3.03 9.56 5.00
N GLN A 144 2.27 9.25 3.96
CA GLN A 144 0.85 8.90 4.05
C GLN A 144 0.64 7.43 3.67
N GLY A 145 -0.49 6.83 4.07
CA GLY A 145 -0.76 5.40 3.87
C GLY A 145 -0.60 4.94 2.42
N GLU A 146 -1.00 5.77 1.44
CA GLU A 146 -0.81 5.52 0.00
C GLU A 146 0.65 5.22 -0.36
N ASP A 147 1.61 5.89 0.29
CA ASP A 147 3.02 5.70 0.00
C ASP A 147 3.50 4.30 0.41
N ILE A 148 2.97 3.78 1.53
CA ILE A 148 3.28 2.43 2.02
C ILE A 148 2.65 1.39 1.09
N VAL A 149 1.36 1.53 0.77
CA VAL A 149 0.63 0.59 -0.08
C VAL A 149 1.22 0.54 -1.50
N SER A 150 1.67 1.68 -2.02
CA SER A 150 2.28 1.74 -3.36
C SER A 150 3.68 1.12 -3.44
N GLY A 151 4.34 0.82 -2.31
CA GLY A 151 5.72 0.31 -2.30
C GLY A 151 6.77 1.29 -2.83
N LEU A 152 6.39 2.55 -3.09
CA LEU A 152 7.27 3.58 -3.66
C LEU A 152 8.19 4.22 -2.62
N VAL A 153 7.97 3.94 -1.33
CA VAL A 153 8.81 4.40 -0.23
C VAL A 153 9.47 3.22 0.45
N HIS A 154 10.70 3.44 0.90
CA HIS A 154 11.37 2.50 1.79
C HIS A 154 10.65 2.51 3.14
N THR A 155 10.11 1.36 3.54
CA THR A 155 9.50 1.15 4.85
C THR A 155 10.55 0.74 5.87
N LEU A 156 10.23 0.94 7.15
CA LEU A 156 11.04 0.60 8.29
C LEU A 156 10.31 -0.48 9.10
N PRO A 157 11.04 -1.38 9.79
CA PRO A 157 10.43 -2.45 10.57
C PRO A 157 9.67 -1.88 11.77
N VAL A 158 8.59 -2.51 12.19
CA VAL A 158 7.83 -2.04 13.36
C VAL A 158 8.49 -2.48 14.67
N SER A 159 9.00 -3.71 14.74
CA SER A 159 9.60 -4.26 15.97
C SER A 159 11.09 -4.55 15.82
N GLU A 160 11.80 -4.55 16.94
CA GLU A 160 13.19 -5.00 17.02
C GLU A 160 13.33 -6.50 16.74
N PHE A 161 12.28 -7.27 17.07
CA PHE A 161 12.18 -8.66 16.68
C PHE A 161 12.25 -8.82 15.15
N GLN A 162 11.44 -8.05 14.40
CA GLN A 162 11.46 -8.04 12.94
C GLN A 162 12.80 -7.55 12.40
N HIS A 163 13.34 -6.48 12.97
CA HIS A 163 14.61 -5.91 12.53
C HIS A 163 15.75 -6.93 12.63
N ARG A 164 15.88 -7.64 13.76
CA ARG A 164 16.96 -8.62 13.96
C ARG A 164 16.87 -9.84 13.04
N LYS A 165 15.66 -10.23 12.65
CA LYS A 165 15.44 -11.37 11.73
C LYS A 165 15.53 -11.00 10.25
N SER A 166 15.60 -9.71 9.91
CA SER A 166 15.63 -9.25 8.52
C SER A 166 17.02 -8.70 8.14
N PRO A 167 17.86 -9.47 7.41
CA PRO A 167 19.20 -9.03 7.02
C PRO A 167 19.20 -7.86 6.03
N HIS A 168 18.05 -7.51 5.45
CA HIS A 168 17.88 -6.39 4.52
C HIS A 168 17.15 -5.19 5.14
N SER A 169 16.73 -5.29 6.41
CA SER A 169 16.12 -4.16 7.12
C SER A 169 17.14 -3.04 7.29
N LYS A 170 16.88 -1.89 6.67
CA LYS A 170 17.70 -0.69 6.81
C LYS A 170 17.00 0.30 7.72
N GLY A 171 17.76 0.83 8.69
CA GLY A 171 17.26 1.83 9.63
C GLY A 171 16.54 1.22 10.84
N ASN A 172 16.34 2.07 11.84
CA ASN A 172 15.85 1.65 13.15
C ASN A 172 14.34 1.41 13.13
N SER A 173 13.87 0.54 14.03
CA SER A 173 12.45 0.18 14.10
C SER A 173 11.56 1.26 14.72
N LEU A 174 10.23 1.08 14.62
CA LEU A 174 9.26 1.92 15.33
C LEU A 174 9.44 1.76 16.85
N GLU A 175 9.69 0.54 17.31
CA GLU A 175 9.96 0.22 18.72
C GLU A 175 11.14 1.01 19.28
N GLU A 176 12.22 1.18 18.51
CA GLU A 176 13.37 1.96 18.93
C GLU A 176 13.14 3.49 18.80
N GLN A 177 12.60 3.95 17.67
CA GLN A 177 12.52 5.38 17.36
C GLN A 177 11.33 6.09 18.03
N PHE A 178 10.23 5.36 18.23
CA PHE A 178 8.96 5.86 18.74
C PHE A 178 8.38 4.91 19.80
N PRO A 179 9.10 4.69 20.92
CA PRO A 179 8.74 3.67 21.90
C PRO A 179 7.35 3.88 22.51
N GLU A 180 6.92 5.13 22.76
CA GLU A 180 5.57 5.40 23.26
C GLU A 180 4.47 5.00 22.27
N ILE A 181 4.69 5.24 20.97
CA ILE A 181 3.76 4.83 19.91
C ILE A 181 3.69 3.32 19.82
N TYR A 182 4.86 2.65 19.79
CA TYR A 182 4.93 1.20 19.75
C TYR A 182 4.26 0.53 20.94
N GLN A 183 4.51 1.03 22.16
CA GLN A 183 3.89 0.47 23.37
C GLN A 183 2.37 0.67 23.38
N GLU A 184 1.88 1.79 22.89
CA GLU A 184 0.43 2.01 22.78
C GLU A 184 -0.21 1.10 21.72
N LEU A 185 0.43 0.92 20.57
CA LEU A 185 0.01 -0.05 19.56
C LEU A 185 -0.04 -1.48 20.13
N LEU A 186 0.99 -1.87 20.89
CA LEU A 186 1.05 -3.20 21.50
C LEU A 186 -0.05 -3.39 22.54
N ARG A 187 -0.33 -2.35 23.34
CA ARG A 187 -1.43 -2.33 24.30
C ARG A 187 -2.78 -2.51 23.60
N LEU A 188 -3.01 -1.76 22.52
CA LEU A 188 -4.24 -1.84 21.72
C LEU A 188 -4.39 -3.21 21.04
N ALA A 189 -3.33 -3.75 20.47
CA ALA A 189 -3.32 -5.09 19.89
C ALA A 189 -3.69 -6.18 20.91
N LYS A 190 -3.09 -6.13 22.11
CA LYS A 190 -3.42 -7.04 23.21
C LYS A 190 -4.87 -6.87 23.69
N GLU A 191 -5.36 -5.64 23.75
CA GLU A 191 -6.76 -5.35 24.11
C GLU A 191 -7.73 -6.00 23.11
N LEU A 192 -7.49 -5.82 21.80
CA LEU A 192 -8.32 -6.38 20.74
C LEU A 192 -8.32 -7.91 20.77
N VAL A 193 -7.15 -8.54 20.85
CA VAL A 193 -7.07 -10.00 20.76
C VAL A 193 -7.42 -10.67 22.09
N TYR A 194 -6.75 -10.31 23.19
CA TYR A 194 -6.88 -11.05 24.44
C TYR A 194 -8.10 -10.67 25.27
N LYS A 195 -8.54 -9.40 25.24
CA LYS A 195 -9.69 -8.97 26.06
C LYS A 195 -11.00 -8.98 25.29
N ARG A 196 -10.98 -8.52 24.04
CA ARG A 196 -12.19 -8.50 23.20
C ARG A 196 -12.41 -9.80 22.42
N GLY A 197 -11.44 -10.71 22.43
CA GLY A 197 -11.57 -12.03 21.81
C GLY A 197 -11.58 -11.99 20.28
N TYR A 198 -11.08 -10.92 19.66
CA TYR A 198 -10.91 -10.89 18.22
C TYR A 198 -9.76 -11.81 17.79
N GLU A 199 -9.83 -12.32 16.56
CA GLU A 199 -8.70 -13.01 15.93
C GLU A 199 -7.48 -12.07 15.81
N HIS A 200 -6.34 -12.58 15.35
CA HIS A 200 -5.22 -11.70 15.01
C HIS A 200 -5.67 -10.62 14.03
N GLN A 201 -5.12 -9.42 14.19
CA GLN A 201 -5.59 -8.22 13.51
C GLN A 201 -4.49 -7.66 12.62
N GLU A 202 -4.92 -7.07 11.51
CA GLU A 202 -4.20 -6.07 10.74
C GLU A 202 -4.72 -4.71 11.18
N ILE A 203 -3.82 -3.78 11.51
CA ILE A 203 -4.14 -2.47 12.05
C ILE A 203 -3.38 -1.41 11.25
N GLU A 204 -4.10 -0.48 10.65
CA GLU A 204 -3.54 0.70 10.00
C GLU A 204 -3.56 1.87 10.97
N PHE A 205 -2.44 2.58 11.06
CA PHE A 205 -2.27 3.67 12.02
C PHE A 205 -1.52 4.86 11.42
N THR A 206 -1.73 6.02 12.04
CA THR A 206 -1.00 7.25 11.77
C THR A 206 -0.67 7.93 13.08
N PHE A 207 0.52 8.52 13.17
CA PHE A 207 0.90 9.35 14.32
C PHE A 207 1.45 10.70 13.87
N LYS A 208 1.10 11.75 14.62
CA LYS A 208 1.53 13.12 14.31
C LYS A 208 2.80 13.53 15.07
N SER A 209 3.11 12.85 16.17
CA SER A 209 4.31 13.11 16.98
C SER A 209 4.76 11.83 17.68
N LYS A 210 5.83 11.92 18.48
CA LYS A 210 6.30 10.81 19.34
C LYS A 210 5.34 10.45 20.48
N SER A 211 4.37 11.30 20.81
CA SER A 211 3.46 11.05 21.93
C SER A 211 2.37 10.05 21.54
N LYS A 212 2.08 9.10 22.42
CA LYS A 212 0.93 8.19 22.25
C LYS A 212 -0.44 8.89 22.11
N LYS A 213 -0.57 10.13 22.57
CA LYS A 213 -1.81 10.92 22.40
C LYS A 213 -2.06 11.33 20.96
N ASP A 214 -0.99 11.37 20.17
CA ASP A 214 -1.02 11.70 18.75
C ASP A 214 -1.03 10.44 17.88
N LEU A 215 -1.29 9.25 18.46
CA LEU A 215 -1.52 8.01 17.73
C LEU A 215 -3.00 7.86 17.40
N TYR A 216 -3.28 7.56 16.14
CA TYR A 216 -4.62 7.34 15.62
C TYR A 216 -4.67 5.99 14.92
N ILE A 217 -5.63 5.16 15.31
CA ILE A 217 -5.98 3.94 14.58
C ILE A 217 -6.98 4.29 13.50
N LEU A 218 -6.65 3.98 12.25
CA LEU A 218 -7.47 4.33 11.09
C LEU A 218 -8.35 3.16 10.66
N GLN A 219 -7.82 1.95 10.70
CA GLN A 219 -8.54 0.75 10.33
C GLN A 219 -8.05 -0.44 11.15
N THR A 220 -8.97 -1.38 11.43
CA THR A 220 -8.63 -2.70 11.93
C THR A 220 -9.48 -3.74 11.21
N ARG A 221 -8.89 -4.89 10.90
CA ARG A 221 -9.57 -6.04 10.32
C ARG A 221 -8.90 -7.33 10.73
N ASN A 222 -9.62 -8.45 10.64
CA ASN A 222 -9.04 -9.77 10.87
C ASN A 222 -7.87 -10.01 9.90
N TYR A 223 -6.76 -10.46 10.47
CA TYR A 223 -5.58 -10.87 9.73
C TYR A 223 -5.76 -12.32 9.26
N ASN A 224 -6.23 -12.46 8.03
CA ASN A 224 -6.47 -13.74 7.40
C ASN A 224 -5.15 -14.38 6.95
N LEU A 225 -4.49 -15.11 7.85
CA LEU A 225 -3.40 -16.02 7.50
C LEU A 225 -3.99 -17.28 6.85
N GLN A 226 -3.85 -17.41 5.53
CA GLN A 226 -4.03 -18.73 4.91
C GLN A 226 -2.83 -19.60 5.29
N ASP A 227 -3.00 -20.43 6.31
CA ASP A 227 -2.10 -21.54 6.58
C ASP A 227 -2.34 -22.62 5.53
N LYS A 228 -1.61 -22.53 4.41
CA LYS A 228 -1.43 -23.70 3.55
C LYS A 228 -0.56 -24.70 4.29
N GLU A 229 -1.12 -25.85 4.62
CA GLU A 229 -0.41 -26.97 5.26
C GLU A 229 0.76 -27.47 4.42
N THR A 230 0.70 -27.28 3.10
CA THR A 230 1.78 -27.63 2.16
C THR A 230 2.18 -26.42 1.33
N ILE A 231 3.48 -26.14 1.31
CA ILE A 231 4.09 -25.11 0.45
C ILE A 231 5.04 -25.80 -0.53
N PRO A 232 4.96 -25.49 -1.84
CA PRO A 232 5.93 -26.00 -2.80
C PRO A 232 7.32 -25.47 -2.46
N VAL A 233 8.35 -26.30 -2.60
CA VAL A 233 9.76 -25.91 -2.39
C VAL A 233 10.59 -26.39 -3.56
N PHE A 234 11.69 -25.69 -3.84
CA PHE A 234 12.69 -26.20 -4.77
C PHE A 234 13.49 -27.31 -4.07
N THR A 235 13.60 -28.47 -4.72
CA THR A 235 14.35 -29.62 -4.19
C THR A 235 15.76 -29.73 -4.74
N ASP A 236 16.07 -29.01 -5.83
CA ASP A 236 17.38 -29.02 -6.47
C ASP A 236 18.32 -27.99 -5.81
N PRO A 237 19.43 -28.43 -5.17
CA PRO A 237 20.40 -27.52 -4.54
C PRO A 237 21.08 -26.56 -5.52
N ALA A 238 21.11 -26.88 -6.82
CA ALA A 238 21.72 -26.04 -7.85
C ALA A 238 21.05 -24.66 -7.95
N ILE A 239 19.84 -24.50 -7.41
CA ILE A 239 19.17 -23.19 -7.42
C ILE A 239 19.94 -22.14 -6.62
N HIS A 240 20.70 -22.54 -5.59
CA HIS A 240 21.50 -21.62 -4.78
C HIS A 240 22.73 -21.09 -5.52
N THR A 241 23.25 -21.84 -6.50
CA THR A 241 24.41 -21.41 -7.30
C THR A 241 24.03 -20.52 -8.47
N CYS A 242 22.74 -20.49 -8.84
CA CYS A 242 22.19 -19.62 -9.89
C CYS A 242 21.43 -18.40 -9.34
N LEU A 243 21.71 -17.99 -8.09
CA LEU A 243 21.04 -16.85 -7.46
C LEU A 243 21.43 -15.53 -8.14
N ILE A 244 20.47 -14.89 -8.82
CA ILE A 244 20.67 -13.60 -9.51
C ILE A 244 20.20 -12.39 -8.68
N GLY A 245 19.45 -12.60 -7.60
CA GLY A 245 18.96 -11.53 -6.74
C GLY A 245 18.03 -12.03 -5.63
N THR A 246 17.75 -11.16 -4.66
CA THR A 246 16.83 -11.42 -3.54
C THR A 246 15.85 -10.28 -3.37
N GLY A 247 14.69 -10.57 -2.74
CA GLY A 247 13.64 -9.59 -2.46
C GLY A 247 12.87 -9.95 -1.20
N ILE A 248 11.77 -9.24 -0.94
CA ILE A 248 10.90 -9.51 0.22
C ILE A 248 9.98 -10.69 -0.11
N GLY A 249 10.04 -11.75 0.69
CA GLY A 249 9.21 -12.94 0.53
C GLY A 249 7.77 -12.72 1.00
N ILE A 250 6.94 -12.07 0.19
CA ILE A 250 5.53 -11.82 0.49
C ILE A 250 4.66 -13.05 0.20
N GLY A 251 4.98 -13.78 -0.88
CA GLY A 251 4.33 -15.05 -1.22
C GLY A 251 4.96 -16.24 -0.51
N ARG A 252 4.15 -17.27 -0.22
CA ARG A 252 4.62 -18.56 0.27
C ARG A 252 4.82 -19.55 -0.88
N GLY A 253 5.97 -20.22 -0.90
CA GLY A 253 6.27 -21.34 -1.79
C GLY A 253 7.11 -21.00 -3.02
N ALA A 254 7.58 -22.05 -3.70
CA ALA A 254 8.37 -22.00 -4.92
C ALA A 254 7.49 -21.89 -6.16
N MET A 255 7.88 -21.03 -7.10
CA MET A 255 7.22 -20.85 -8.40
C MET A 255 8.25 -20.92 -9.52
N ASN A 256 7.88 -21.55 -10.64
CA ASN A 256 8.65 -21.57 -11.88
C ASN A 256 7.74 -21.20 -13.06
N GLY A 257 8.30 -20.64 -14.12
CA GLY A 257 7.51 -20.24 -15.28
C GLY A 257 8.28 -19.37 -16.28
N ILE A 258 7.60 -19.02 -17.36
CA ILE A 258 8.10 -18.07 -18.37
C ILE A 258 7.86 -16.65 -17.87
N VAL A 259 8.87 -15.79 -17.99
CA VAL A 259 8.76 -14.38 -17.58
C VAL A 259 7.88 -13.60 -18.56
N ALA A 260 6.98 -12.79 -18.01
CA ALA A 260 6.18 -11.79 -18.71
C ALA A 260 6.41 -10.42 -18.04
N PHE A 261 6.44 -9.32 -18.80
CA PHE A 261 6.68 -7.98 -18.25
C PHE A 261 5.43 -7.11 -18.19
N ASP A 262 4.37 -7.49 -18.92
CA ASP A 262 3.08 -6.81 -18.90
C ASP A 262 1.93 -7.79 -19.24
N MET A 263 0.72 -7.24 -19.34
CA MET A 263 -0.48 -8.03 -19.66
C MET A 263 -0.50 -8.52 -21.11
N ILE A 264 0.12 -7.79 -22.04
CA ILE A 264 0.21 -8.16 -23.45
C ILE A 264 1.10 -9.40 -23.58
N ASP A 265 2.24 -9.39 -22.90
CA ASP A 265 3.13 -10.54 -22.78
C ASP A 265 2.39 -11.74 -22.19
N LEU A 266 1.62 -11.54 -21.11
CA LEU A 266 0.85 -12.63 -20.49
C LEU A 266 -0.16 -13.25 -21.47
N GLU A 267 -0.92 -12.44 -22.20
CA GLU A 267 -1.88 -12.93 -23.20
C GLU A 267 -1.19 -13.66 -24.35
N MET A 268 -0.09 -13.08 -24.87
CA MET A 268 0.70 -13.70 -25.94
C MET A 268 1.30 -15.04 -25.48
N LEU A 269 1.89 -15.09 -24.29
CA LEU A 269 2.48 -16.30 -23.71
C LEU A 269 1.42 -17.33 -23.33
N ALA A 270 0.22 -16.91 -22.92
CA ALA A 270 -0.91 -17.82 -22.70
C ALA A 270 -1.33 -18.54 -23.97
N LYS A 271 -1.37 -17.83 -25.11
CA LYS A 271 -1.66 -18.43 -26.43
C LYS A 271 -0.53 -19.33 -26.93
N LYS A 272 0.72 -18.87 -26.80
CA LYS A 272 1.89 -19.58 -27.33
C LYS A 272 2.30 -20.81 -26.49
N TYR A 273 2.17 -20.72 -25.17
CA TYR A 273 2.56 -21.76 -24.22
C TYR A 273 1.43 -22.01 -23.21
N PRO A 274 0.34 -22.67 -23.63
CA PRO A 274 -0.85 -22.83 -22.78
C PRO A 274 -0.56 -23.60 -21.49
N TYR A 275 0.30 -24.63 -21.54
CA TYR A 275 0.59 -25.52 -20.41
C TYR A 275 1.75 -25.07 -19.51
N LYS A 276 2.45 -23.98 -19.85
CA LYS A 276 3.54 -23.47 -19.00
C LYS A 276 2.98 -22.42 -18.03
N ASN A 277 3.50 -22.42 -16.81
CA ASN A 277 3.30 -21.35 -15.85
C ASN A 277 3.95 -20.04 -16.35
N LYS A 278 3.40 -18.90 -15.94
CA LYS A 278 3.92 -17.56 -16.28
C LYS A 278 4.26 -16.84 -14.98
N ILE A 279 5.35 -16.08 -14.99
CA ILE A 279 5.78 -15.23 -13.88
C ILE A 279 5.75 -13.80 -14.38
N LEU A 280 4.81 -13.01 -13.86
CA LEU A 280 4.72 -11.58 -14.16
C LEU A 280 5.76 -10.83 -13.32
N ILE A 281 6.63 -10.06 -13.98
CA ILE A 281 7.63 -9.20 -13.33
C ILE A 281 7.28 -7.74 -13.68
N ARG A 282 7.03 -6.94 -12.65
CA ARG A 282 6.65 -5.53 -12.76
C ARG A 282 7.44 -4.70 -11.75
N PRO A 283 7.72 -3.42 -12.03
CA PRO A 283 8.24 -2.49 -11.03
C PRO A 283 7.33 -2.39 -9.79
N ASP A 284 6.02 -2.36 -10.03
CA ASP A 284 4.94 -2.39 -9.05
C ASP A 284 3.71 -3.08 -9.67
N THR A 285 2.95 -3.80 -8.85
CA THR A 285 1.66 -4.36 -9.28
C THR A 285 0.56 -3.41 -8.88
N VAL A 286 -0.11 -2.81 -9.85
CA VAL A 286 -1.28 -1.98 -9.59
C VAL A 286 -2.54 -2.84 -9.55
N PRO A 287 -3.61 -2.35 -8.91
CA PRO A 287 -4.91 -3.01 -8.93
C PRO A 287 -5.34 -3.48 -10.35
N ASP A 288 -4.96 -2.74 -11.41
CA ASP A 288 -5.25 -3.08 -12.82
C ASP A 288 -4.57 -4.37 -13.31
N ASP A 289 -3.47 -4.81 -12.68
CA ASP A 289 -2.74 -6.03 -13.01
C ASP A 289 -3.43 -7.32 -12.51
N ILE A 290 -4.48 -7.21 -11.70
CA ILE A 290 -5.24 -8.38 -11.19
C ILE A 290 -6.00 -9.10 -12.32
N ALA A 291 -6.27 -8.37 -13.42
CA ALA A 291 -6.91 -8.77 -14.67
C ALA A 291 -8.16 -9.68 -14.63
N MET A 292 -9.02 -9.41 -15.62
CA MET A 292 -10.18 -10.20 -16.06
C MET A 292 -9.98 -11.71 -15.91
#